data_AF-A0AAV3WTI3-F1
#
_entry.id   AF-A0AAV3WTI3-F1
#
_cell.length_a   1.000
_cell.length_b   1.000
_cell.length_c   1.000
_cell.angle_alpha   90.00
_cell.angle_beta   90.00
_cell.angle_gamma   90.00
#
_symmetry.space_group_name_H-M   'P 1'
#
loop_
_entity.id
_entity.type
_entity.pdbx_description
1 polymer ?
#
loop_
_entity_poly.entity_id
_entity_poly.type
_entity_poly.pdbx_seq_one_letter_code
_entity_poly.pdbx_strand_id
1 'polypeptide(L)'
;MQYPSNVIVAIVISIIHIFISFNLRFPNKYKNKFRIYSALINFSFIIFLIGFPMFFYDIFSNPIEASGIYFEGLAILYILLFLPLISVIIFLFGKWIVKLDTFSKLTKYIALIGPSLILVGLGIIGYYPFMLTFYGFS
;
A
#
# COMPACT_ATOMS: atom_id res chain seq x y z
N MET A 1 -13.69 -11.77 21.48
CA MET A 1 -12.35 -11.14 21.39
C MET A 1 -12.56 -9.69 21.00
N GLN A 2 -11.98 -8.73 21.72
CA GLN A 2 -12.06 -7.32 21.33
C GLN A 2 -11.30 -7.14 20.02
N TYR A 3 -11.99 -6.68 18.98
CA TYR A 3 -11.40 -6.37 17.68
C TYR A 3 -10.18 -5.44 17.84
N PRO A 4 -9.11 -5.66 17.08
CA PRO A 4 -7.87 -4.93 17.30
C PRO A 4 -8.12 -3.43 17.16
N SER A 5 -7.71 -2.68 18.18
CA SER A 5 -7.76 -1.22 18.31
C SER A 5 -7.04 -0.44 17.19
N ASN A 6 -6.49 -1.15 16.21
CA ASN A 6 -5.70 -0.66 15.09
C ASN A 6 -6.55 -0.15 13.92
N VAL A 7 -7.89 -0.20 14.01
CA VAL A 7 -8.78 0.42 13.01
C VAL A 7 -8.48 1.92 12.85
N ILE A 8 -8.21 2.62 13.95
CA ILE A 8 -7.83 4.03 13.94
C ILE A 8 -6.52 4.22 13.15
N VAL A 9 -5.52 3.38 13.41
CA VAL A 9 -4.21 3.45 12.73
C VAL A 9 -4.38 3.19 11.22
N ALA A 10 -5.17 2.20 10.84
CA ALA A 10 -5.46 1.88 9.45
C ALA A 10 -6.19 3.03 8.71
N ILE A 11 -7.16 3.68 9.38
CA ILE A 11 -7.84 4.87 8.85
C ILE A 11 -6.84 6.01 8.66
N VAL A 12 -5.97 6.27 9.64
CA VAL A 12 -4.94 7.32 9.55
C VAL A 12 -4.00 7.06 8.37
N ILE A 13 -3.52 5.83 8.20
CA ILE A 13 -2.67 5.44 7.06
C ILE A 13 -3.41 5.65 5.74
N SER A 14 -4.69 5.29 5.67
CA SER A 14 -5.51 5.46 4.47
C SER A 14 -5.72 6.94 4.11
N ILE A 15 -5.97 7.81 5.10
CA ILE A 15 -6.08 9.26 4.90
C ILE A 15 -4.76 9.83 4.37
N ILE A 16 -3.64 9.48 4.99
CA ILE A 16 -2.31 9.92 4.56
C ILE A 16 -2.05 9.46 3.12
N HIS A 17 -2.37 8.20 2.80
CA HIS A 17 -2.22 7.64 1.47
C HIS A 17 -3.05 8.39 0.42
N ILE A 18 -4.32 8.68 0.70
CA ILE A 18 -5.19 9.46 -0.17
C ILE A 18 -4.64 10.88 -0.35
N PHE A 19 -4.23 11.54 0.74
CA PHE A 19 -3.70 12.90 0.69
C PHE A 19 -2.46 12.99 -0.19
N ILE A 20 -1.50 12.07 0.00
CA ILE A 20 -0.32 11.94 -0.87
C ILE A 20 -0.76 11.70 -2.31
N SER A 21 -1.63 10.72 -2.52
CA SER A 21 -2.08 10.32 -3.86
C SER A 21 -2.75 11.45 -4.64
N PHE A 22 -3.53 12.31 -3.98
CA PHE A 22 -4.26 13.39 -4.61
C PHE A 22 -3.43 14.66 -4.82
N ASN A 23 -2.45 14.92 -3.95
CA ASN A 23 -1.55 16.08 -4.05
C ASN A 23 -0.37 15.87 -5.02
N LEU A 24 -0.12 14.63 -5.44
CA LEU A 24 0.93 14.34 -6.40
C LEU A 24 0.64 14.92 -7.78
N ARG A 25 1.63 15.68 -8.29
CA ARG A 25 1.57 16.32 -9.61
C ARG A 25 1.96 15.34 -10.72
N PHE A 26 1.04 14.45 -11.06
CA PHE A 26 1.16 13.58 -12.23
C PHE A 26 0.80 14.31 -13.55
N PRO A 27 1.37 13.88 -14.69
CA PRO A 27 0.90 14.30 -16.01
C PRO A 27 -0.60 14.00 -16.15
N ASN A 28 -1.37 14.91 -16.77
CA ASN A 28 -2.83 14.81 -16.87
C ASN A 28 -3.31 13.45 -17.44
N LYS A 29 -2.53 12.83 -18.34
CA LYS A 29 -2.84 11.51 -18.93
C LYS A 29 -2.97 10.37 -17.90
N TYR A 30 -2.21 10.41 -16.81
CA TYR A 30 -2.16 9.34 -15.80
C TYR A 30 -2.81 9.73 -14.46
N LYS A 31 -3.00 11.03 -14.23
CA LYS A 31 -3.51 11.60 -12.98
C LYS A 31 -4.86 11.01 -12.55
N ASN A 32 -5.84 10.93 -13.46
CA ASN A 32 -7.16 10.39 -13.11
C ASN A 32 -7.12 8.89 -12.85
N LYS A 33 -6.39 8.12 -13.67
CA LYS A 33 -6.24 6.67 -13.48
C LYS A 33 -5.61 6.36 -12.12
N PHE A 34 -4.57 7.10 -11.76
CA PHE A 34 -3.89 6.98 -10.48
C PHE A 34 -4.82 7.31 -9.30
N ARG A 35 -5.56 8.42 -9.37
CA ARG A 35 -6.50 8.82 -8.31
C ARG A 35 -7.63 7.80 -8.11
N ILE A 36 -8.20 7.30 -9.20
CA ILE A 36 -9.27 6.28 -9.15
C ILE A 36 -8.73 5.00 -8.52
N TYR A 37 -7.56 4.54 -8.96
CA TYR A 37 -6.92 3.35 -8.39
C TYR A 37 -6.63 3.50 -6.89
N SER A 38 -6.01 4.61 -6.49
CA SER A 38 -5.74 4.91 -5.07
C SER A 38 -7.03 4.97 -4.27
N ALA A 39 -8.09 5.61 -4.78
CA ALA A 39 -9.38 5.68 -4.10
C ALA A 39 -9.99 4.28 -3.93
N LEU A 40 -10.07 3.49 -5.02
CA LEU A 40 -10.64 2.15 -4.99
C LEU A 40 -9.94 1.24 -3.99
N ILE A 41 -8.61 1.20 -3.98
CA ILE A 41 -7.88 0.34 -3.04
C ILE A 41 -8.05 0.79 -1.60
N ASN A 42 -8.08 2.10 -1.33
CA ASN A 42 -8.32 2.59 0.03
C ASN A 42 -9.74 2.24 0.49
N PHE A 43 -10.74 2.41 -0.36
CA PHE A 43 -12.11 1.99 -0.06
C PHE A 43 -12.20 0.49 0.19
N SER A 44 -11.61 -0.34 -0.69
CA SER A 44 -11.58 -1.79 -0.51
C SER A 44 -10.85 -2.18 0.78
N PHE A 45 -9.75 -1.51 1.12
CA PHE A 45 -9.01 -1.76 2.36
C PHE A 45 -9.85 -1.45 3.60
N ILE A 46 -10.51 -0.29 3.64
CA ILE A 46 -11.37 0.10 4.77
C ILE A 46 -12.58 -0.84 4.89
N ILE A 47 -13.26 -1.12 3.77
CA ILE A 47 -14.42 -2.01 3.73
C ILE A 47 -14.02 -3.41 4.19
N PHE A 48 -12.86 -3.93 3.77
CA PHE A 48 -12.40 -5.24 4.20
C PHE A 48 -12.00 -5.26 5.67
N LEU A 49 -11.24 -4.25 6.12
CA LEU A 49 -10.78 -4.11 7.50
C LEU A 49 -11.94 -4.11 8.51
N ILE A 50 -13.04 -3.42 8.20
CA ILE A 50 -14.20 -3.26 9.09
C ILE A 50 -15.27 -4.30 8.78
N GLY A 51 -15.59 -4.50 7.51
CA GLY A 51 -16.70 -5.32 7.06
C GLY A 51 -16.45 -6.81 7.20
N PHE A 52 -15.23 -7.29 6.99
CA PHE A 52 -14.92 -8.71 7.20
C PHE A 52 -15.19 -9.13 8.66
N PRO A 53 -14.65 -8.44 9.69
CA PRO A 53 -14.94 -8.78 11.07
C PRO A 53 -16.43 -8.62 11.44
N MET A 54 -17.10 -7.55 10.99
CA MET A 54 -18.50 -7.31 11.35
C MET A 54 -19.51 -8.30 10.75
N PHE A 55 -19.25 -8.80 9.55
CA PHE A 55 -20.27 -9.55 8.80
C PHE A 55 -19.85 -10.98 8.45
N PHE A 56 -18.55 -11.26 8.34
CA PHE A 56 -18.07 -12.54 7.81
C PHE A 56 -17.40 -13.41 8.86
N TYR A 57 -16.82 -12.83 9.92
CA TYR A 57 -16.08 -13.61 10.93
C TYR A 57 -16.93 -14.69 11.59
N ASP A 58 -18.17 -14.36 11.97
CA ASP A 58 -19.10 -15.28 12.64
C ASP A 58 -19.75 -16.30 11.68
N ILE A 59 -19.62 -16.11 10.37
CA ILE A 59 -20.16 -17.04 9.35
C ILE A 59 -19.26 -18.28 9.24
N PHE A 60 -17.98 -18.16 9.57
CA PHE A 60 -17.04 -19.27 9.51
C PHE A 60 -17.15 -20.16 10.76
N SER A 61 -17.34 -21.46 10.52
CA SER A 61 -17.41 -22.47 11.59
C SER A 61 -16.08 -22.70 12.31
N ASN A 62 -14.96 -22.32 11.69
CA ASN A 62 -13.61 -22.45 12.25
C ASN A 62 -12.98 -21.07 12.46
N PRO A 63 -12.80 -20.61 13.71
CA PRO A 63 -12.21 -19.30 14.02
C PRO A 63 -10.80 -19.10 13.48
N ILE A 64 -10.02 -20.19 13.38
CA ILE A 64 -8.64 -20.14 12.88
C ILE A 64 -8.63 -19.85 11.38
N GLU A 65 -9.49 -20.53 10.62
CA GLU A 65 -9.63 -20.27 9.17
C GLU A 65 -10.15 -18.86 8.90
N ALA A 66 -11.13 -18.39 9.68
CA ALA A 66 -11.66 -17.03 9.58
C ALA A 66 -10.56 -15.97 9.80
N SER A 67 -9.71 -16.18 10.81
CA SER A 67 -8.57 -15.30 11.10
C SER A 67 -7.52 -15.34 9.99
N GLY A 68 -7.20 -16.52 9.45
CA GLY A 68 -6.26 -16.68 8.33
C GLY A 68 -6.71 -15.88 7.10
N ILE A 69 -7.97 -16.04 6.68
CA ILE A 69 -8.54 -15.33 5.53
C ILE A 69 -8.53 -13.81 5.76
N TYR A 70 -8.87 -13.36 6.97
CA TYR A 70 -8.85 -11.95 7.32
C TYR A 70 -7.45 -11.35 7.18
N PHE A 71 -6.44 -12.00 7.76
CA PHE A 71 -5.08 -11.47 7.76
C PHE A 71 -4.40 -11.58 6.39
N GLU A 72 -4.62 -12.66 5.64
CA GLU A 72 -4.13 -12.78 4.27
C GLU A 72 -4.79 -11.75 3.34
N GLY A 73 -6.09 -11.51 3.49
CA GLY A 73 -6.79 -10.47 2.75
C GLY A 73 -6.27 -9.07 3.06
N LEU A 74 -6.03 -8.77 4.34
CA LEU A 74 -5.42 -7.51 4.77
C LEU A 74 -4.00 -7.35 4.23
N ALA A 75 -3.21 -8.42 4.24
CA ALA A 75 -1.86 -8.45 3.67
C ALA A 75 -1.85 -8.08 2.18
N ILE A 76 -2.74 -8.67 1.39
CA ILE A 76 -2.87 -8.38 -0.05
C ILE A 76 -3.26 -6.92 -0.27
N LEU A 77 -4.26 -6.42 0.46
CA LEU A 77 -4.72 -5.04 0.34
C LEU A 77 -3.66 -4.03 0.79
N TYR A 78 -2.88 -4.37 1.82
CA TYR A 78 -1.72 -3.59 2.24
C TYR A 78 -0.68 -3.48 1.12
N ILE A 79 -0.29 -4.58 0.48
CA ILE A 79 0.65 -4.54 -0.65
C ILE A 79 0.11 -3.68 -1.80
N LEU A 80 -1.19 -3.79 -2.11
CA LEU A 80 -1.84 -2.98 -3.13
C LEU A 80 -1.81 -1.47 -2.83
N LEU A 81 -1.83 -1.06 -1.55
CA LEU A 81 -1.64 0.33 -1.14
C LEU A 81 -0.23 0.86 -1.43
N PHE A 82 0.79 0.00 -1.50
CA PHE A 82 2.16 0.45 -1.77
C PHE A 82 2.48 0.60 -3.25
N LEU A 83 1.82 -0.15 -4.15
CA LEU A 83 2.02 -0.03 -5.60
C LEU A 83 1.93 1.40 -6.17
N PRO A 84 0.92 2.22 -5.80
CA PRO A 84 0.83 3.59 -6.30
C PRO A 84 1.95 4.46 -5.73
N LEU A 85 2.28 4.33 -4.44
CA LEU A 85 3.42 5.02 -3.82
C LEU A 85 4.76 4.68 -4.49
N ILE A 86 5.01 3.40 -4.79
CA ILE A 86 6.21 2.94 -5.50
C ILE A 86 6.27 3.58 -6.89
N SER A 87 5.16 3.54 -7.64
CA SER A 87 5.06 4.12 -8.99
C SER A 87 5.36 5.62 -8.99
N VAL A 88 4.90 6.34 -7.96
CA VAL A 88 5.17 7.76 -7.77
C VAL A 88 6.65 8.03 -7.57
N ILE A 89 7.28 7.30 -6.64
CA ILE A 89 8.66 7.58 -6.25
C ILE A 89 9.57 7.25 -7.43
N ILE A 90 9.32 6.16 -8.15
CA ILE A 90 10.02 5.83 -9.40
C ILE A 90 9.87 6.97 -10.42
N PHE A 91 8.67 7.50 -10.59
CA PHE A 91 8.42 8.62 -11.52
C PHE A 91 9.17 9.91 -11.11
N LEU A 92 9.13 10.27 -9.82
CA LEU A 92 9.82 11.44 -9.29
C LEU A 92 11.33 11.31 -9.43
N PHE A 93 11.87 10.15 -9.08
CA PHE A 93 13.29 9.86 -9.20
C PHE A 93 13.74 9.80 -10.65
N GLY A 94 12.93 9.22 -11.55
CA GLY A 94 13.17 9.24 -12.98
C GLY A 94 13.24 10.67 -13.54
N LYS A 95 12.33 11.56 -13.14
CA LYS A 95 12.41 12.98 -13.50
C LYS A 95 13.69 13.65 -13.00
N TRP A 96 14.14 13.31 -11.80
CA TRP A 96 15.36 13.87 -11.22
C TRP A 96 16.60 13.39 -11.97
N ILE A 97 16.74 12.08 -12.21
CA ILE A 97 17.86 11.50 -12.95
C ILE A 97 17.94 12.00 -14.39
N VAL A 98 16.81 12.15 -15.09
CA VAL A 98 16.81 12.60 -16.49
C VAL A 98 17.38 14.01 -16.62
N LYS A 99 17.18 14.87 -15.60
CA LYS A 99 17.71 16.24 -15.52
C LYS A 99 19.21 16.33 -15.23
N LEU A 100 19.86 15.23 -14.82
CA LEU A 100 21.31 15.23 -14.59
C LEU A 100 22.03 15.05 -15.93
N ASP A 101 22.76 16.06 -16.40
CA ASP A 101 23.48 16.01 -17.69
C ASP A 101 24.72 15.10 -17.66
N THR A 102 25.14 14.65 -16.48
CA THR A 102 26.36 13.87 -16.25
C THR A 102 26.30 12.41 -16.71
N PHE A 103 25.11 11.84 -16.94
CA PHE A 103 24.97 10.40 -17.20
C PHE A 103 24.45 10.09 -18.61
N SER A 104 25.00 9.03 -19.21
CA SER A 104 24.45 8.46 -20.46
C SER A 104 23.02 7.93 -20.25
N LYS A 105 22.21 7.85 -21.33
CA LYS A 105 20.83 7.33 -21.25
C LYS A 105 20.76 5.96 -20.57
N LEU A 106 21.68 5.04 -20.89
CA LEU A 106 21.71 3.69 -20.32
C LEU A 106 22.01 3.72 -18.82
N THR A 107 22.97 4.52 -18.39
CA THR A 107 23.35 4.68 -16.97
C THR A 107 22.19 5.27 -16.15
N LYS A 108 21.42 6.19 -16.74
CA LYS A 108 20.21 6.76 -16.11
C LYS A 108 19.13 5.70 -15.84
N TYR A 109 18.92 4.75 -16.76
CA TYR A 109 17.98 3.65 -16.54
C TYR A 109 18.46 2.63 -15.52
N ILE A 110 19.74 2.27 -15.53
CA ILE A 110 20.32 1.36 -14.53
C ILE A 110 20.21 1.96 -13.12
N ALA A 111 20.44 3.27 -12.98
CA ALA A 111 20.32 3.98 -11.72
C ALA A 111 18.89 4.01 -11.15
N LEU A 112 17.84 3.74 -11.95
CA LEU A 112 16.47 3.61 -11.48
C LEU A 112 16.17 2.26 -10.79
N ILE A 113 17.00 1.24 -11.02
CA ILE A 113 16.81 -0.11 -10.45
C ILE A 113 17.02 -0.10 -8.93
N GLY A 114 18.07 0.57 -8.46
CA GLY A 114 18.41 0.65 -7.03
C GLY A 114 17.28 1.20 -6.15
N PRO A 115 16.76 2.41 -6.42
CA PRO A 115 15.62 2.97 -5.69
C PRO A 115 14.38 2.09 -5.77
N SER A 116 14.11 1.47 -6.93
CA SER A 116 12.97 0.56 -7.09
C SER A 116 13.10 -0.65 -6.16
N LEU A 117 14.30 -1.25 -6.07
CA LEU A 117 14.59 -2.35 -5.14
C LEU A 117 14.47 -1.92 -3.67
N ILE A 118 14.98 -0.74 -3.32
CA ILE A 118 14.87 -0.20 -1.95
C ILE A 118 13.40 -0.02 -1.57
N LEU A 119 12.56 0.49 -2.48
CA LEU A 119 11.14 0.70 -2.22
C LEU A 119 10.36 -0.60 -2.07
N VAL A 120 10.65 -1.61 -2.90
CA VAL A 120 10.10 -2.96 -2.74
C VAL A 120 10.53 -3.55 -1.40
N GLY A 121 11.81 -3.39 -1.05
CA GLY A 121 12.36 -3.80 0.24
C GLY A 121 11.66 -3.11 1.42
N LEU A 122 11.39 -1.81 1.35
CA LEU A 122 10.64 -1.07 2.38
C LEU A 122 9.19 -1.57 2.49
N GLY A 123 8.54 -1.92 1.38
CA GLY A 123 7.21 -2.54 1.41
C GLY A 123 7.21 -3.89 2.14
N ILE A 124 8.21 -4.74 1.87
CA ILE A 124 8.38 -6.05 2.52
C ILE A 124 8.78 -5.88 4.00
N ILE A 125 9.66 -4.95 4.32
CA ILE A 125 10.08 -4.68 5.70
C ILE A 125 8.91 -4.12 6.50
N GLY A 126 8.08 -3.23 5.92
CA GLY A 126 6.88 -2.70 6.56
C GLY A 126 5.76 -3.73 6.72
N TYR A 127 5.78 -4.80 5.92
CA TYR A 127 4.83 -5.91 6.02
C TYR A 127 4.97 -6.69 7.33
N TYR A 128 6.20 -6.95 7.77
CA TYR A 128 6.45 -7.68 9.03
C TYR A 128 5.85 -7.01 10.28
N PRO A 129 6.12 -5.72 10.59
CA PRO A 129 5.49 -5.03 11.71
C PRO A 129 3.99 -4.86 11.48
N PHE A 130 3.51 -4.69 10.24
CA PHE A 130 2.06 -4.70 9.96
C PHE A 130 1.44 -6.03 10.40
N MET A 131 1.96 -7.16 9.94
CA MET A 131 1.49 -8.48 10.35
C MET A 131 1.66 -8.69 11.86
N LEU A 132 2.76 -8.30 12.49
CA LEU A 132 2.90 -8.41 13.94
C LEU A 132 1.89 -7.55 14.70
N THR A 133 1.54 -6.36 14.19
CA THR A 133 0.56 -5.47 14.82
C THR A 133 -0.87 -5.99 14.70
N PHE A 134 -1.18 -6.73 13.64
CA PHE A 134 -2.51 -7.29 13.38
C PHE A 134 -2.65 -8.75 13.90
N TYR A 135 -1.63 -9.58 13.74
CA TYR A 135 -1.56 -11.01 14.07
C TYR A 135 -0.96 -11.28 15.47
N GLY A 136 -0.08 -10.42 15.98
CA GLY A 136 0.60 -10.64 17.28
C GLY A 136 -0.31 -10.54 18.51
N PHE A 137 -1.60 -10.21 18.31
CA PHE A 137 -2.62 -10.10 19.36
C PHE A 137 -3.79 -11.09 19.18
N SER A 138 -3.73 -11.99 18.19
CA SER A 138 -4.65 -13.14 18.06
C SER A 138 -4.07 -14.37 18.75
#